data_AF-H0EY18-F1
#
_entry.id   AF-H0EY18-F1
#
_cell.length_a   1.000
_cell.length_b   1.000
_cell.length_c   1.000
_cell.angle_alpha   90.00
_cell.angle_beta   90.00
_cell.angle_gamma   90.00
#
_symmetry.space_group_name_H-M   'P 1'
#
loop_
_entity.id
_entity.type
_entity.pdbx_description
1 polymer ?
#
loop_
_entity_poly.entity_id
_entity_poly.type
_entity_poly.pdbx_seq_one_letter_code
_entity_poly.pdbx_strand_id
1 'polypeptide(L)'
;MSTLKALSRLGMTIITVIHQPRPEIFESLDSLVLLGAGRMIYQGPEDNIRPYLENLGFHFPEHSNPADIMGDIIAGEGRHYKPTGDASVQWLIDTWATTHPSSALDKTKNSTISTTEITSLTSTIKQRGAPFHRQTLLCLNRSLLQQFRMKSSFFFELGVGSMAGFLIGLSQLNGKGQVFQSIYVEPYQFISSAAQHTSIPQIALLVGLAIGLTASAPGVKVFSEEKLSAS
;
A
#
# COMPACT_ATOMS: atom_id res chain seq x y z
N MET A 1 -20.99 -8.72 -3.34
CA MET A 1 -21.51 -7.35 -3.53
C MET A 1 -22.68 -6.97 -2.63
N SER A 2 -23.47 -7.92 -2.11
CA SER A 2 -24.65 -7.62 -1.28
C SER A 2 -24.38 -6.70 -0.08
N THR A 3 -23.26 -6.87 0.63
CA THR A 3 -22.91 -6.01 1.77
C THR A 3 -22.61 -4.58 1.35
N LEU A 4 -21.81 -4.37 0.29
CA LEU A 4 -21.53 -3.03 -0.22
C LEU A 4 -22.82 -2.37 -0.73
N LYS A 5 -23.70 -3.13 -1.40
CA LYS A 5 -25.00 -2.62 -1.83
C LYS A 5 -25.90 -2.24 -0.65
N ALA A 6 -25.93 -3.05 0.41
CA ALA A 6 -26.67 -2.73 1.64
C ALA A 6 -26.14 -1.46 2.30
N LEU A 7 -24.81 -1.31 2.38
CA LEU A 7 -24.16 -0.11 2.89
C LEU A 7 -24.48 1.14 2.05
N SER A 8 -24.53 1.00 0.73
CA SER A 8 -24.94 2.08 -0.17
C SER A 8 -26.39 2.52 0.10
N ARG A 9 -27.30 1.57 0.31
CA ARG A 9 -28.70 1.84 0.68
C ARG A 9 -28.85 2.54 2.05
N LEU A 10 -27.84 2.46 2.92
CA LEU A 10 -27.79 3.21 4.19
C LEU A 10 -27.33 4.68 3.99
N GLY A 11 -27.14 5.13 2.76
CA GLY A 11 -26.74 6.50 2.44
C GLY A 11 -25.22 6.70 2.37
N MET A 12 -24.43 5.64 2.28
CA MET A 12 -22.98 5.74 2.10
C MET A 12 -22.59 5.70 0.62
N THR A 13 -21.81 6.68 0.17
CA THR A 13 -21.22 6.66 -1.18
C THR A 13 -20.07 5.66 -1.22
N ILE A 14 -20.18 4.65 -2.08
CA ILE A 14 -19.16 3.62 -2.26
C ILE A 14 -18.62 3.74 -3.67
N ILE A 15 -17.31 3.95 -3.77
CA ILE A 15 -16.57 3.95 -5.04
C ILE A 15 -15.65 2.75 -4.99
N THR A 16 -15.73 1.89 -6.01
CA THR A 16 -14.91 0.68 -6.10
C THR A 16 -14.32 0.56 -7.49
N VAL A 17 -13.11 0.04 -7.58
CA VAL A 17 -12.48 -0.39 -8.82
C VAL A 17 -12.60 -1.90 -8.88
N ILE A 18 -13.12 -2.44 -9.98
CA ILE A 18 -13.32 -3.89 -10.14
C ILE A 18 -12.59 -4.34 -11.40
N HIS A 19 -11.65 -5.26 -11.23
CA HIS A 19 -11.06 -5.98 -12.35
C HIS A 19 -11.93 -7.19 -12.68
N GLN A 20 -12.45 -7.24 -13.92
CA GLN A 20 -13.20 -8.39 -14.47
C GLN A 20 -14.39 -8.82 -13.59
N PRO A 21 -15.43 -7.98 -13.43
CA PRO A 21 -16.61 -8.37 -12.67
C PRO A 21 -17.37 -9.49 -13.38
N ARG A 22 -17.92 -10.41 -12.57
CA ARG A 22 -18.94 -11.34 -13.04
C ARG A 22 -20.19 -10.57 -13.48
N PRO A 23 -21.00 -11.09 -14.44
CA PRO A 23 -22.20 -10.42 -14.92
C PRO A 23 -23.14 -9.96 -13.79
N GLU A 24 -23.41 -10.83 -12.82
CA GLU A 24 -24.25 -10.52 -11.64
C GLU A 24 -23.74 -9.34 -10.81
N ILE A 25 -22.42 -9.13 -10.77
CA ILE A 25 -21.81 -8.01 -10.05
C ILE A 25 -21.94 -6.73 -10.88
N PHE A 26 -21.73 -6.85 -12.19
CA PHE A 26 -21.83 -5.74 -13.14
C PHE A 26 -23.24 -5.15 -13.13
N GLU A 27 -24.26 -5.98 -13.29
CA GLU A 27 -25.68 -5.60 -13.24
C GLU A 27 -26.13 -5.04 -11.87
N SER A 28 -25.33 -5.27 -10.82
CA SER A 28 -25.64 -4.74 -9.48
C SER A 28 -25.17 -3.30 -9.26
N LEU A 29 -24.42 -2.72 -10.20
CA LEU A 29 -23.84 -1.38 -10.08
C LEU A 29 -24.90 -0.29 -10.37
N ASP A 30 -24.91 0.78 -9.57
CA ASP A 30 -25.80 1.92 -9.83
C ASP A 30 -25.27 2.83 -10.94
N SER A 31 -23.95 2.94 -11.05
CA SER A 31 -23.26 3.81 -11.99
C SER A 31 -21.89 3.23 -12.33
N LEU A 32 -21.47 3.42 -13.57
CA LEU A 32 -20.25 2.92 -14.15
C LEU A 32 -19.41 4.08 -14.69
N VAL A 33 -18.11 4.03 -14.42
CA VAL A 33 -17.11 4.88 -15.07
C VAL A 33 -16.15 3.96 -15.81
N LEU A 34 -16.08 4.11 -17.13
CA LEU A 34 -15.19 3.34 -17.98
C LEU A 34 -14.03 4.23 -18.43
N LEU A 35 -12.81 3.77 -18.16
CA LEU A 35 -11.58 4.48 -18.49
C LEU A 35 -10.75 3.64 -19.46
N GLY A 36 -10.21 4.27 -20.50
CA GLY A 36 -9.21 3.68 -21.40
C GLY A 36 -8.03 4.64 -21.56
N ALA A 37 -6.81 4.11 -21.51
CA ALA A 37 -5.57 4.91 -21.54
C ALA A 37 -5.57 6.12 -20.56
N GLY A 38 -6.20 5.97 -19.39
CA GLY A 38 -6.30 7.02 -18.37
C GLY A 38 -7.32 8.14 -18.68
N ARG A 39 -8.10 8.03 -19.74
CA ARG A 39 -9.14 8.99 -20.11
C ARG A 39 -10.53 8.33 -20.10
N MET A 40 -11.55 9.15 -19.90
CA MET A 40 -12.93 8.70 -19.80
C MET A 40 -13.50 8.33 -21.18
N ILE A 41 -14.10 7.15 -21.25
CA ILE A 41 -14.81 6.64 -22.43
C ILE A 41 -16.31 6.65 -22.19
N TYR A 42 -16.72 6.48 -20.93
CA TYR A 42 -18.12 6.52 -20.52
C TYR A 42 -18.25 6.86 -19.03
N GLN A 43 -19.30 7.60 -18.71
CA GLN A 43 -19.77 7.82 -17.34
C GLN A 43 -21.30 7.85 -17.35
N GLY A 44 -21.92 7.00 -16.55
CA GLY A 44 -23.38 6.97 -16.44
C GLY A 44 -23.89 5.72 -15.74
N PRO A 45 -25.23 5.53 -15.68
CA PRO A 45 -25.83 4.29 -15.20
C PRO A 45 -25.28 3.06 -15.93
N GLU A 46 -25.21 1.93 -15.26
CA GLU A 46 -24.76 0.68 -15.88
C GLU A 46 -25.71 0.27 -17.02
N ASP A 47 -27.03 0.35 -16.84
CA ASP A 47 -28.03 0.05 -17.88
C ASP A 47 -27.80 0.77 -19.23
N ASN A 48 -27.17 1.95 -19.22
CA ASN A 48 -27.00 2.81 -20.40
C ASN A 48 -25.70 2.56 -21.18
N ILE A 49 -24.74 1.79 -20.65
CA ILE A 49 -23.45 1.56 -21.33
C ILE A 49 -23.60 0.70 -22.58
N ARG A 50 -24.42 -0.35 -22.51
CA ARG A 50 -24.68 -1.25 -23.64
C ARG A 50 -25.29 -0.50 -24.83
N PRO A 51 -26.42 0.22 -24.68
CA PRO A 51 -26.99 0.97 -25.81
C PRO A 51 -26.04 2.07 -26.29
N TYR A 52 -25.23 2.67 -25.41
CA TYR A 52 -24.19 3.62 -25.83
C TYR A 52 -23.16 2.98 -26.78
N LEU A 53 -22.59 1.83 -26.41
CA LEU A 53 -21.62 1.13 -27.25
C LEU A 53 -22.24 0.55 -28.53
N GLU A 54 -23.49 0.08 -28.46
CA GLU A 54 -24.24 -0.37 -29.64
C GLU A 54 -24.50 0.78 -30.63
N ASN A 55 -24.85 1.98 -30.14
CA ASN A 55 -25.00 3.17 -30.98
C ASN A 55 -23.68 3.59 -31.67
N LEU A 56 -22.53 3.24 -31.07
CA LEU A 56 -21.21 3.45 -31.67
C LEU A 56 -20.81 2.33 -32.66
N GLY A 57 -21.65 1.31 -32.82
CA GLY A 57 -21.46 0.20 -33.75
C GLY A 57 -20.74 -1.02 -33.17
N PHE A 58 -20.67 -1.16 -31.83
CA PHE A 58 -20.18 -2.39 -31.19
C PHE A 58 -21.31 -3.40 -31.03
N HIS A 59 -21.02 -4.67 -31.23
CA HIS A 59 -21.98 -5.76 -31.05
C HIS A 59 -21.66 -6.59 -29.81
N PHE A 60 -22.68 -6.88 -29.00
CA PHE A 60 -22.59 -7.73 -27.82
C PHE A 60 -23.19 -9.11 -28.11
N PRO A 61 -22.39 -10.19 -28.13
CA PRO A 61 -22.92 -11.54 -28.26
C PRO A 61 -23.81 -11.93 -27.06
N GLU A 62 -24.90 -12.66 -27.32
CA GLU A 62 -25.93 -13.00 -26.31
C GLU A 62 -25.42 -13.83 -25.12
N HIS A 63 -24.31 -14.55 -25.27
CA HIS A 63 -23.74 -15.42 -24.24
C HIS A 63 -22.39 -14.95 -23.69
N SER A 64 -22.06 -13.68 -23.93
CA SER A 64 -20.81 -13.08 -23.48
C SER A 64 -21.04 -12.12 -22.32
N ASN A 65 -20.09 -12.06 -21.40
CA ASN A 65 -20.14 -11.13 -20.28
C ASN A 65 -19.91 -9.70 -20.82
N PRO A 66 -20.87 -8.76 -20.63
CA PRO A 66 -20.72 -7.39 -21.11
C PRO A 66 -19.49 -6.69 -20.52
N ALA A 67 -19.13 -7.01 -19.26
CA ALA A 67 -17.97 -6.41 -18.61
C ALA A 67 -16.64 -6.84 -19.24
N ASP A 68 -16.54 -8.08 -19.71
CA ASP A 68 -15.34 -8.58 -20.38
C ASP A 68 -15.18 -7.91 -21.74
N ILE A 69 -16.28 -7.79 -22.50
CA ILE A 69 -16.31 -7.07 -23.79
C ILE A 69 -15.87 -5.61 -23.61
N MET A 70 -16.38 -4.93 -22.58
CA MET A 70 -15.96 -3.56 -22.27
C MET A 70 -14.47 -3.50 -21.91
N GLY A 71 -13.98 -4.50 -21.16
CA GLY A 71 -12.57 -4.70 -20.86
C GLY A 71 -11.71 -4.80 -22.12
N ASP A 72 -12.12 -5.64 -23.07
CA ASP A 72 -11.44 -5.82 -24.35
C ASP A 72 -11.45 -4.52 -25.17
N ILE A 73 -12.57 -3.80 -25.20
CA ILE A 73 -12.69 -2.51 -25.88
C ILE A 73 -11.69 -1.49 -25.31
N ILE A 74 -11.60 -1.36 -23.98
CA ILE A 74 -10.66 -0.41 -23.36
C ILE A 74 -9.19 -0.87 -23.45
N ALA A 75 -8.95 -2.17 -23.59
CA ALA A 75 -7.63 -2.75 -23.83
C ALA A 75 -7.16 -2.58 -25.29
N GLY A 76 -8.05 -2.15 -26.20
CA GLY A 76 -7.75 -1.96 -27.63
C GLY A 76 -8.09 -3.15 -28.51
N GLU A 77 -8.73 -4.18 -27.96
CA GLU A 77 -9.20 -5.38 -28.66
C GLU A 77 -10.66 -5.24 -29.16
N GLY A 78 -11.23 -4.02 -29.12
CA GLY A 78 -12.60 -3.73 -29.55
C GLY A 78 -12.94 -4.10 -31.00
N ARG A 79 -11.94 -4.36 -31.86
CA ARG A 79 -12.15 -4.77 -33.27
C ARG A 79 -12.83 -6.13 -33.41
N HIS A 80 -12.74 -7.01 -32.41
CA HIS A 80 -13.49 -8.27 -32.39
C HIS A 80 -15.01 -8.03 -32.36
N TYR A 81 -15.44 -6.93 -31.76
CA TYR A 81 -16.85 -6.58 -31.55
C TYR A 81 -17.36 -5.52 -32.53
N LYS A 82 -16.45 -4.86 -33.25
CA LYS A 82 -16.73 -3.89 -34.31
C LYS A 82 -15.80 -4.13 -35.50
N PRO A 83 -16.21 -4.98 -36.47
CA PRO A 83 -15.35 -5.35 -37.60
C PRO A 83 -15.19 -4.22 -38.63
N THR A 84 -16.10 -3.24 -38.65
CA THR A 84 -16.09 -2.11 -39.59
C THR A 84 -16.04 -0.76 -38.87
N GLY A 85 -15.23 0.17 -39.39
CA GLY A 85 -15.05 1.51 -38.83
C GLY A 85 -13.97 1.61 -37.74
N ASP A 86 -13.94 2.76 -37.06
CA ASP A 86 -12.97 3.03 -36.00
C ASP A 86 -13.39 2.38 -34.67
N ALA A 87 -12.49 1.55 -34.14
CA ALA A 87 -12.61 0.88 -32.84
C ALA A 87 -11.43 1.22 -31.92
N SER A 88 -10.66 2.27 -32.25
CA SER A 88 -9.52 2.70 -31.45
C SER A 88 -9.98 3.33 -30.14
N VAL A 89 -9.24 3.06 -29.06
CA VAL A 89 -9.46 3.66 -27.74
C VAL A 89 -9.44 5.19 -27.81
N GLN A 90 -8.56 5.77 -28.62
CA GLN A 90 -8.48 7.23 -28.79
C GLN A 90 -9.75 7.81 -29.43
N TRP A 91 -10.27 7.14 -30.46
CA TRP A 91 -11.51 7.56 -31.12
C TRP A 91 -12.70 7.53 -30.15
N LEU A 92 -12.79 6.51 -29.29
CA LEU A 92 -13.80 6.40 -28.24
C LEU A 92 -13.71 7.56 -27.24
N ILE A 93 -12.49 7.90 -26.80
CA ILE A 93 -12.24 9.03 -25.90
C ILE A 93 -12.68 10.35 -26.55
N ASP A 94 -12.28 10.58 -27.80
CA ASP A 94 -12.59 11.82 -28.52
C ASP A 94 -14.11 11.93 -28.79
N THR A 95 -14.76 10.82 -29.11
CA THR A 95 -16.21 10.74 -29.32
C THR A 95 -16.96 11.05 -28.02
N TRP A 96 -16.51 10.50 -26.89
CA TRP A 96 -17.10 10.82 -25.59
C TRP A 96 -16.93 12.30 -25.24
N ALA A 97 -15.72 12.84 -25.40
CA ALA A 97 -15.40 14.23 -25.09
C ALA A 97 -16.18 15.25 -25.95
N THR A 98 -16.47 14.91 -27.21
CA THR A 98 -17.27 15.76 -28.12
C THR A 98 -18.77 15.66 -27.84
N THR A 99 -19.27 14.46 -27.52
CA THR A 99 -20.69 14.23 -27.23
C THR A 99 -21.08 14.79 -25.87
N HIS A 100 -20.18 14.70 -24.88
CA HIS A 100 -20.36 15.17 -23.52
C HIS A 100 -19.26 16.18 -23.18
N PRO A 101 -19.29 17.39 -23.76
CA PRO A 101 -18.34 18.42 -23.38
C PRO A 101 -18.46 18.66 -21.87
N SER A 102 -17.31 18.82 -21.20
CA SER A 102 -17.20 18.95 -19.74
C SER A 102 -18.13 20.01 -19.11
N SER A 103 -18.70 20.91 -19.91
CA SER A 103 -19.73 21.87 -19.52
C SER A 103 -21.06 21.22 -19.07
N ALA A 104 -21.36 19.97 -19.46
CA ALA A 104 -22.53 19.23 -18.97
C ALA A 104 -22.36 18.75 -17.50
N LEU A 105 -21.14 18.42 -17.09
CA LEU A 105 -20.78 18.14 -15.69
C LEU A 105 -20.75 19.43 -14.83
N ASP A 106 -20.54 20.59 -15.45
CA ASP A 106 -20.57 21.89 -14.76
C ASP A 106 -21.98 22.48 -14.63
N LYS A 107 -22.96 22.11 -15.47
CA LYS A 107 -24.34 22.61 -15.32
C LYS A 107 -25.03 22.10 -14.04
N THR A 108 -24.65 20.91 -13.54
CA THR A 108 -25.12 20.39 -12.24
C THR A 108 -24.33 20.96 -11.05
N LYS A 109 -23.12 21.52 -11.27
CA LYS A 109 -22.33 22.22 -10.23
C LYS A 109 -22.85 23.62 -9.88
N ASN A 110 -23.87 24.13 -10.56
CA ASN A 110 -24.52 25.37 -10.16
C ASN A 110 -25.39 25.21 -8.89
N SER A 111 -25.60 23.98 -8.40
CA SER A 111 -25.77 23.79 -6.95
C SER A 111 -24.38 23.88 -6.34
N THR A 112 -24.04 25.08 -5.91
CA THR A 112 -22.88 25.42 -5.09
C THR A 112 -22.58 24.26 -4.15
N ILE A 113 -21.52 23.47 -4.39
CA ILE A 113 -20.91 22.66 -3.34
C ILE A 113 -20.45 23.73 -2.34
N SER A 114 -21.29 23.97 -1.34
CA SER A 114 -21.16 25.14 -0.50
C SER A 114 -19.86 24.94 0.27
N THR A 115 -18.94 25.92 0.23
CA THR A 115 -17.65 25.85 0.93
C THR A 115 -17.81 25.43 2.40
N THR A 116 -18.99 25.70 2.98
CA THR A 116 -19.46 25.22 4.27
C THR A 116 -19.57 23.69 4.39
N GLU A 117 -20.06 22.97 3.37
CA GLU A 117 -20.13 21.50 3.35
C GLU A 117 -18.73 20.88 3.33
N ILE A 118 -17.84 21.37 2.47
CA ILE A 118 -16.43 20.92 2.41
C ILE A 118 -15.71 21.20 3.74
N THR A 119 -15.97 22.37 4.35
CA THR A 119 -15.40 22.73 5.65
C THR A 119 -15.93 21.81 6.76
N SER A 120 -17.23 21.49 6.74
CA SER A 120 -17.85 20.57 7.70
C SER A 120 -17.32 19.13 7.56
N LEU A 121 -17.11 18.65 6.33
CA LEU A 121 -16.50 17.35 6.04
C LEU A 121 -15.06 17.30 6.55
N THR A 122 -14.27 18.35 6.28
CA THR A 122 -12.88 18.48 6.75
C THR A 122 -12.81 18.48 8.28
N SER A 123 -13.74 19.18 8.94
CA SER A 123 -13.82 19.21 10.41
C SER A 123 -14.22 17.86 11.00
N THR A 124 -15.14 17.14 10.35
CA THR A 124 -15.56 15.79 10.77
C THR A 124 -14.41 14.79 10.62
N ILE A 125 -13.64 14.87 9.52
CA ILE A 125 -12.46 14.03 9.31
C ILE A 125 -11.40 14.30 10.39
N LYS A 126 -11.16 15.58 10.73
CA LYS A 126 -10.19 15.96 11.77
C LYS A 126 -10.59 15.45 13.16
N GLN A 127 -11.89 15.31 13.42
CA GLN A 127 -12.42 14.82 14.70
C GLN A 127 -12.51 13.29 14.78
N ARG A 128 -12.33 12.54 13.68
CA ARG A 128 -12.44 11.07 13.66
C ARG A 128 -11.22 10.31 14.20
N GLY A 129 -10.20 11.00 14.71
CA GLY A 129 -8.96 10.38 15.22
C GLY A 129 -8.90 10.22 16.74
N ALA A 130 -8.33 9.12 17.23
CA ALA A 130 -7.95 8.99 18.63
C ALA A 130 -6.74 9.90 18.95
N PRO A 131 -6.55 10.37 20.19
CA PRO A 131 -5.38 11.17 20.54
C PRO A 131 -4.08 10.36 20.39
N PHE A 132 -2.96 11.04 20.10
CA PHE A 132 -1.66 10.43 19.80
C PHE A 132 -1.27 9.33 20.81
N HIS A 133 -1.36 9.60 22.12
CA HIS A 133 -1.01 8.63 23.16
C HIS A 133 -1.83 7.33 23.08
N ARG A 134 -3.12 7.41 22.74
CA ARG A 134 -3.95 6.21 22.54
C ARG A 134 -3.55 5.48 21.27
N GLN A 135 -3.26 6.19 20.20
CA GLN A 135 -2.75 5.56 18.97
C GLN A 135 -1.42 4.84 19.24
N THR A 136 -0.48 5.48 19.92
CA THR A 136 0.82 4.89 20.28
C THR A 136 0.64 3.65 21.16
N LEU A 137 -0.21 3.71 22.20
CA LEU A 137 -0.45 2.58 23.09
C LEU A 137 -1.16 1.42 22.37
N LEU A 138 -2.15 1.71 21.54
CA LEU A 138 -2.85 0.69 20.74
C LEU A 138 -1.91 0.05 19.70
N CYS A 139 -1.10 0.85 19.01
CA CYS A 139 -0.10 0.34 18.07
C CYS A 139 0.97 -0.48 18.78
N LEU A 140 1.44 -0.06 19.96
CA LEU A 140 2.40 -0.81 20.78
C LEU A 140 1.80 -2.15 21.22
N ASN A 141 0.58 -2.15 21.76
CA ASN A 141 -0.08 -3.39 22.18
C ASN A 141 -0.31 -4.34 21.00
N ARG A 142 -0.76 -3.82 19.84
CA ARG A 142 -0.90 -4.61 18.61
C ARG A 142 0.43 -5.20 18.16
N SER A 143 1.50 -4.40 18.18
CA SER A 143 2.85 -4.82 17.80
C SER A 143 3.39 -5.91 18.72
N LEU A 144 3.26 -5.74 20.04
CA LEU A 144 3.65 -6.75 21.02
C LEU A 144 2.85 -8.05 20.84
N LEU A 145 1.54 -7.97 20.67
CA LEU A 145 0.69 -9.14 20.41
C LEU A 145 1.09 -9.88 19.12
N GLN A 146 1.45 -9.14 18.06
CA GLN A 146 1.92 -9.73 16.80
C GLN A 146 3.30 -10.40 16.98
N GLN A 147 4.23 -9.77 17.71
CA GLN A 147 5.53 -10.36 18.05
C GLN A 147 5.39 -11.63 18.89
N PHE A 148 4.52 -11.64 19.91
CA PHE A 148 4.26 -12.83 20.73
C PHE A 148 3.63 -13.99 19.95
N ARG A 149 2.85 -13.70 18.89
CA ARG A 149 2.30 -14.73 17.99
C ARG A 149 3.38 -15.29 17.06
N MET A 150 4.40 -14.51 16.71
CA MET A 150 5.54 -14.96 15.91
C MET A 150 6.69 -15.52 16.77
N LYS A 151 6.39 -16.54 17.59
CA LYS A 151 7.33 -17.15 18.55
C LYS A 151 8.69 -17.52 17.94
N SER A 152 8.71 -18.02 16.69
CA SER A 152 9.95 -18.43 16.02
C SER A 152 10.95 -17.28 15.80
N SER A 153 10.47 -16.10 15.37
CA SER A 153 11.35 -14.93 15.17
C SER A 153 11.90 -14.44 16.50
N PHE A 154 11.04 -14.41 17.53
CA PHE A 154 11.42 -14.00 18.87
C PHE A 154 12.52 -14.90 19.47
N PHE A 155 12.37 -16.23 19.36
CA PHE A 155 13.38 -17.16 19.86
C PHE A 155 14.68 -17.11 19.05
N PHE A 156 14.61 -16.89 17.74
CA PHE A 156 15.81 -16.75 16.90
C PHE A 156 16.60 -15.48 17.26
N GLU A 157 15.90 -14.37 17.44
CA GLU A 157 16.50 -13.09 17.86
C GLU A 157 17.13 -13.19 19.25
N LEU A 158 16.44 -13.81 20.20
CA LEU A 158 16.97 -14.10 21.53
C LEU A 158 18.22 -14.99 21.45
N GLY A 159 18.18 -16.04 20.61
CA GLY A 159 19.30 -16.96 20.40
C GLY A 159 20.54 -16.26 19.83
N VAL A 160 20.38 -15.43 18.79
CA VAL A 160 21.49 -14.67 18.19
C VAL A 160 22.07 -13.66 19.17
N GLY A 161 21.21 -12.94 19.92
CA GLY A 161 21.65 -12.00 20.95
C GLY A 161 22.42 -12.68 22.08
N SER A 162 21.93 -13.81 22.60
CA SER A 162 22.63 -14.59 23.62
C SER A 162 23.96 -15.16 23.11
N MET A 163 24.01 -15.67 21.87
CA MET A 163 25.23 -16.19 21.26
C MET A 163 26.29 -15.09 21.12
N ALA A 164 25.91 -13.92 20.62
CA ALA A 164 26.83 -12.79 20.48
C ALA A 164 27.35 -12.32 21.85
N GLY A 165 26.47 -12.18 22.85
CA GLY A 165 26.87 -11.84 24.22
C GLY A 165 27.82 -12.86 24.82
N PHE A 166 27.58 -14.16 24.59
CA PHE A 166 28.46 -15.24 25.03
C PHE A 166 29.85 -15.17 24.37
N LEU A 167 29.92 -14.94 23.05
CA LEU A 167 31.19 -14.80 22.33
C LEU A 167 32.00 -13.58 22.80
N ILE A 168 31.34 -12.44 23.05
CA ILE A 168 31.98 -11.26 23.63
C ILE A 168 32.53 -11.59 25.03
N GLY A 169 31.76 -12.33 25.85
CA GLY A 169 32.19 -12.78 27.17
C GLY A 169 33.41 -13.70 27.13
N LEU A 170 33.41 -14.70 26.24
CA LEU A 170 34.56 -15.60 26.03
C LEU A 170 35.81 -14.85 25.57
N SER A 171 35.65 -13.85 24.69
CA SER A 171 36.77 -13.03 24.23
C SER A 171 37.48 -12.30 25.37
N GLN A 172 36.77 -11.97 26.45
CA GLN A 172 37.35 -11.27 27.62
C GLN A 172 38.06 -12.21 28.60
N LEU A 173 37.79 -13.53 28.56
CA LEU A 173 38.44 -14.50 29.46
C LEU A 173 39.96 -14.60 29.23
N ASN A 174 40.41 -14.42 27.98
CA ASN A 174 41.84 -14.39 27.66
C ASN A 174 42.57 -13.17 28.23
N GLY A 175 41.86 -12.11 28.61
CA GLY A 175 42.43 -10.89 29.20
C GLY A 175 42.75 -10.99 30.69
N LYS A 176 42.49 -12.12 31.36
CA LYS A 176 42.64 -12.29 32.83
C LYS A 176 41.98 -11.17 33.66
N GLY A 177 40.89 -10.58 33.16
CA GLY A 177 40.21 -9.46 33.81
C GLY A 177 40.93 -8.10 33.71
N GLN A 178 42.01 -7.98 32.93
CA GLN A 178 42.68 -6.72 32.66
C GLN A 178 42.48 -6.33 31.19
N VAL A 179 41.57 -5.38 30.95
CA VAL A 179 41.39 -4.70 29.65
C VAL A 179 42.54 -3.70 29.36
N PHE A 180 43.47 -3.56 30.32
CA PHE A 180 44.59 -2.64 30.31
C PHE A 180 45.89 -3.44 30.38
N GLN A 181 46.49 -3.73 29.23
CA GLN A 181 47.85 -4.28 29.20
C GLN A 181 48.80 -3.17 28.76
N SER A 182 49.51 -2.61 29.74
CA SER A 182 50.42 -1.49 29.59
C SER A 182 51.62 -1.87 28.70
N ILE A 183 51.62 -1.45 27.44
CA ILE A 183 52.86 -1.30 26.68
C ILE A 183 53.36 0.12 26.96
N TYR A 184 54.31 0.23 27.89
CA TYR A 184 54.95 1.51 28.22
C TYR A 184 55.93 1.91 27.12
N VAL A 185 55.66 3.01 26.43
CA VAL A 185 56.62 3.64 25.50
C VAL A 185 57.29 4.81 26.23
N GLU A 186 58.58 4.68 26.53
CA GLU A 186 59.36 5.83 27.02
C GLU A 186 59.53 6.89 25.91
N PRO A 187 59.55 8.20 26.24
CA PRO A 187 59.47 8.82 27.58
C PRO A 187 58.04 9.23 28.03
N TYR A 188 56.98 8.84 27.32
CA TYR A 188 55.61 9.38 27.52
C TYR A 188 54.74 8.58 28.51
N GLN A 189 55.35 7.84 29.43
CA GLN A 189 54.67 6.93 30.36
C GLN A 189 53.64 7.63 31.27
N PHE A 190 53.83 8.90 31.62
CA PHE A 190 52.97 9.64 32.56
C PHE A 190 51.67 10.18 31.94
N ILE A 191 51.55 10.20 30.61
CA ILE A 191 50.40 10.80 29.91
C ILE A 191 49.66 9.75 29.05
N SER A 192 50.29 8.59 28.80
CA SER A 192 49.72 7.55 27.94
C SER A 192 48.65 6.73 28.67
N SER A 193 47.42 6.71 28.14
CA SER A 193 46.37 5.83 28.66
C SER A 193 46.75 4.38 28.40
N ALA A 194 46.78 3.54 29.43
CA ALA A 194 47.08 2.10 29.34
C ALA A 194 45.99 1.27 28.61
N ALA A 195 45.14 1.91 27.80
CA ALA A 195 44.01 1.29 27.12
C ALA A 195 44.51 0.46 25.93
N GLN A 196 44.06 -0.78 25.83
CA GLN A 196 44.36 -1.64 24.70
C GLN A 196 43.51 -1.19 23.48
N HIS A 197 44.07 -0.31 22.65
CA HIS A 197 43.37 0.32 21.53
C HIS A 197 42.90 -0.66 20.43
N THR A 198 43.35 -1.92 20.44
CA THR A 198 42.96 -2.96 19.48
C THR A 198 41.71 -3.74 19.89
N SER A 199 41.46 -3.92 21.19
CA SER A 199 40.34 -4.74 21.68
C SER A 199 39.02 -3.96 21.72
N ILE A 200 39.06 -2.66 22.04
CA ILE A 200 37.89 -1.77 22.07
C ILE A 200 37.12 -1.73 20.73
N PRO A 201 37.77 -1.47 19.57
CA PRO A 201 37.06 -1.45 18.29
C PRO A 201 36.54 -2.84 17.87
N GLN A 202 37.20 -3.93 18.27
CA GLN A 202 36.71 -5.29 18.00
C GLN A 202 35.43 -5.61 18.78
N ILE A 203 35.36 -5.20 20.05
CA ILE A 203 34.15 -5.34 20.87
C ILE A 203 33.03 -4.47 20.30
N ALA A 204 33.33 -3.22 19.92
CA ALA A 204 32.35 -2.33 19.30
C ALA A 204 31.80 -2.90 17.99
N LEU A 205 32.64 -3.50 17.15
CA LEU A 205 32.25 -4.18 15.92
C LEU A 205 31.34 -5.39 16.21
N LEU A 206 31.71 -6.23 17.18
CA LEU A 206 30.92 -7.40 17.57
C LEU A 206 29.55 -7.02 18.13
N VAL A 207 29.48 -5.98 18.96
CA VAL A 207 28.22 -5.44 19.47
C VAL A 207 27.37 -4.87 18.33
N GLY A 208 27.97 -4.11 17.42
CA GLY A 208 27.26 -3.57 16.26
C GLY A 208 26.71 -4.66 15.34
N LEU A 209 27.48 -5.72 15.10
CA LEU A 209 27.07 -6.87 14.29
C LEU A 209 25.97 -7.68 14.99
N ALA A 210 26.04 -7.84 16.31
CA ALA A 210 24.99 -8.48 17.10
C ALA A 210 23.66 -7.72 17.02
N ILE A 211 23.69 -6.41 17.28
CA ILE A 211 22.51 -5.54 17.19
C ILE A 211 21.94 -5.55 15.76
N GLY A 212 22.81 -5.49 14.75
CA GLY A 212 22.40 -5.55 13.34
C GLY A 212 21.71 -6.88 12.98
N LEU A 213 22.24 -8.01 13.44
CA LEU A 213 21.65 -9.33 13.19
C LEU A 213 20.33 -9.54 13.94
N THR A 214 20.22 -9.09 15.19
CA THR A 214 18.96 -9.19 15.95
C THR A 214 17.88 -8.31 15.33
N ALA A 215 18.22 -7.07 14.96
CA ALA A 215 17.27 -6.13 14.36
C ALA A 215 16.86 -6.49 12.91
N SER A 216 17.66 -7.32 12.22
CA SER A 216 17.39 -7.71 10.82
C SER A 216 16.17 -8.61 10.66
N ALA A 217 15.94 -9.56 11.58
CA ALA A 217 14.84 -10.52 11.47
C ALA A 217 13.44 -9.88 11.57
N PRO A 218 13.17 -8.93 12.49
CA PRO A 218 11.93 -8.15 12.48
C PRO A 218 11.81 -7.23 11.25
N GLY A 219 12.91 -6.57 10.87
CA GLY A 219 12.93 -5.60 9.77
C GLY A 219 12.54 -6.22 8.43
N VAL A 220 13.20 -7.32 8.03
CA VAL A 220 12.93 -7.98 6.74
C VAL A 220 11.50 -8.49 6.65
N LYS A 221 10.93 -9.01 7.76
CA LYS A 221 9.58 -9.57 7.76
C LYS A 221 8.51 -8.48 7.68
N VAL A 222 8.68 -7.38 8.41
CA VAL A 222 7.78 -6.21 8.36
C VAL A 222 7.80 -5.58 6.95
N PHE A 223 8.99 -5.34 6.38
CA PHE A 223 9.09 -4.76 5.03
C PHE A 223 8.63 -5.72 3.91
N SER A 224 8.79 -7.03 4.10
CA SER A 224 8.32 -8.02 3.12
C SER A 224 6.80 -8.18 3.14
N GLU A 225 6.18 -8.21 4.33
CA GLU A 225 4.72 -8.31 4.48
C GLU A 225 4.00 -7.03 4.01
N GLU A 226 4.60 -5.85 4.23
CA GLU A 226 4.05 -4.58 3.70
C GLU A 226 4.10 -4.54 2.17
N LYS A 227 5.17 -5.05 1.55
CA LYS A 227 5.30 -5.08 0.08
C LYS A 227 4.30 -6.04 -0.57
N LEU A 228 3.95 -7.14 0.10
CA LEU A 228 2.93 -8.09 -0.35
C LEU A 228 1.49 -7.56 -0.19
N SER A 229 1.27 -6.62 0.73
CA SER A 229 -0.04 -5.99 0.95
C SER A 229 -0.29 -4.78 0.04
N ALA A 230 0.75 -4.27 -0.62
CA ALA A 230 0.72 -3.11 -1.50
C ALA A 230 0.81 -3.48 -3.00
N SER A 231 0.85 -4.77 -3.33
CA SER A 231 0.77 -5.32 -4.70
C SER A 231 -0.55 -6.05 -4.90
#